data_AF-A0A2E3LUI0-F1
#
_entry.id   AF-A0A2E3LUI0-F1
#
_cell.length_a   1.000
_cell.length_b   1.000
_cell.length_c   1.000
_cell.angle_alpha   90.00
_cell.angle_beta   90.00
_cell.angle_gamma   90.00
#
_symmetry.space_group_name_H-M   'P 1'
#
loop_
_entity.id
_entity.type
_entity.pdbx_description
1 polymer ?
#
loop_
_entity_poly.entity_id
_entity_poly.type
_entity_poly.pdbx_seq_one_letter_code
_entity_poly.pdbx_strand_id
1 'polypeptide(L)' 'MSQGEEHHYFYHEPISRQAQADYIQEIVAKYQKEPITDDLIKKVYDELMMEKHFGRITIPFKVKNHDNEYIEVLLDTRV' A
#
# COMPACT_ATOMS: atom_id res chain seq x y z
N MET A 1 -31.06 21.85 7.83
CA MET A 1 -30.81 20.41 7.68
C MET A 1 -29.45 20.26 7.02
N SER A 2 -28.41 20.00 7.80
CA SER A 2 -27.08 19.75 7.26
C SER A 2 -26.26 18.94 8.27
N GLN A 3 -25.38 18.12 7.71
CA GLN A 3 -24.24 17.44 8.34
C GLN A 3 -24.60 16.17 9.09
N GLY A 4 -24.03 15.02 8.79
CA GLY A 4 -22.94 14.69 7.88
C GLY A 4 -22.64 13.21 8.16
N GLU A 5 -22.42 12.44 7.12
CA GLU A 5 -22.23 10.99 7.20
C GLU A 5 -21.16 10.64 8.26
N GLU A 6 -21.53 9.78 9.20
CA GLU A 6 -20.64 9.21 10.22
C GLU A 6 -19.57 8.34 9.54
N HIS A 7 -18.52 8.97 9.04
CA HIS A 7 -17.32 8.27 8.64
C HIS A 7 -16.55 7.88 9.90
N HIS A 8 -16.62 6.60 10.24
CA HIS A 8 -15.88 5.96 11.33
C HIS A 8 -14.40 6.36 11.29
N TYR A 9 -14.00 7.29 12.17
CA TYR A 9 -12.60 7.57 12.42
C TYR A 9 -12.03 6.40 13.24
N PHE A 10 -11.51 5.40 12.53
CA PHE A 10 -10.66 4.39 13.14
C PHE A 10 -9.36 5.07 13.60
N TYR A 11 -9.38 5.57 14.84
CA TYR A 11 -8.17 5.89 15.60
C TYR A 11 -7.40 4.59 15.77
N HIS A 12 -6.42 4.37 14.92
CA HIS A 12 -5.39 3.38 15.14
C HIS A 12 -4.14 4.17 15.50
N GLU A 13 -3.48 3.76 16.57
CA GLU A 13 -2.21 4.33 17.06
C GLU A 13 -1.31 4.74 15.88
N PRO A 14 -0.49 5.79 16.00
CA PRO A 14 0.42 6.18 14.93
C PRO A 14 1.37 5.02 14.63
N ILE A 15 0.99 4.15 13.68
CA ILE A 15 1.86 3.09 13.17
C ILE A 15 3.03 3.83 12.56
N SER A 16 4.22 3.61 13.14
CA SER A 16 5.45 4.24 12.69
C SER A 16 5.55 4.14 11.18
N ARG A 17 5.84 5.27 10.51
CA ARG A 17 5.95 5.29 9.05
C ARG A 17 7.00 4.30 8.54
N GLN A 18 8.07 4.14 9.32
CA GLN A 18 9.09 3.14 9.02
C GLN A 18 8.51 1.73 9.07
N ALA A 19 7.72 1.41 10.09
CA ALA A 19 7.09 0.10 10.21
C ALA A 19 6.12 -0.20 9.04
N GLN A 20 5.39 0.82 8.56
CA GLN A 20 4.55 0.67 7.36
C GLN A 20 5.39 0.48 6.10
N ALA A 21 6.49 1.22 5.95
CA ALA A 21 7.39 1.09 4.81
C ALA A 21 8.04 -0.30 4.76
N ASP A 22 8.53 -0.77 5.92
CA ASP A 22 9.10 -2.10 6.07
C ASP A 22 8.07 -3.18 5.73
N TYR A 23 6.83 -3.04 6.22
CA TYR A 23 5.74 -3.97 5.92
C TYR A 23 5.38 -4.02 4.43
N ILE A 24 5.31 -2.86 3.77
CA ILE A 24 5.09 -2.80 2.32
C ILE A 24 6.24 -3.49 1.57
N GLN A 25 7.48 -3.28 2.02
CA GLN A 25 8.65 -3.93 1.44
C GLN A 25 8.59 -5.46 1.61
N GLU A 26 8.14 -5.95 2.77
CA GLU A 26 7.93 -7.39 3.00
C GLU A 26 6.87 -7.98 2.05
N ILE A 27 5.78 -7.26 1.78
CA ILE A 27 4.76 -7.68 0.81
C ILE A 27 5.36 -7.77 -0.59
N VAL A 28 6.05 -6.72 -1.05
CA VAL A 28 6.66 -6.66 -2.39
C VAL A 28 7.75 -7.72 -2.54
N ALA A 29 8.51 -8.01 -1.48
CA ALA A 29 9.56 -9.03 -1.48
C ALA A 29 9.04 -10.45 -1.81
N LYS A 30 7.76 -10.75 -1.50
CA LYS A 30 7.13 -12.04 -1.87
C LYS A 30 7.11 -12.23 -3.39
N TYR A 31 6.99 -11.13 -4.13
CA TYR A 31 6.78 -11.11 -5.58
C TYR A 31 8.07 -10.90 -6.38
N GLN A 32 9.22 -10.65 -5.72
CA GLN A 32 10.50 -10.38 -6.39
C GLN A 32 11.04 -11.55 -7.25
N LYS A 33 10.54 -12.76 -7.05
CA LYS A 33 10.96 -13.96 -7.81
C LYS A 33 10.04 -14.29 -8.97
N GLU A 34 8.90 -13.60 -9.09
CA GLU A 34 7.95 -13.82 -10.17
C GLU A 34 8.27 -12.90 -11.36
N PRO A 35 7.97 -13.34 -12.60
CA PRO A 35 8.13 -12.49 -13.76
C PRO A 35 7.22 -11.27 -13.62
N ILE A 36 7.79 -10.07 -13.77
CA ILE A 36 7.03 -8.82 -13.70
C ILE A 36 6.09 -8.76 -14.90
N THR A 37 4.80 -8.97 -14.63
CA THR A 37 3.70 -8.95 -15.59
C THR A 37 2.64 -7.97 -15.10
N ASP A 38 1.79 -7.48 -16.00
CA ASP A 38 0.65 -6.62 -15.62
C ASP A 38 -0.26 -7.29 -14.57
N ASP A 39 -0.41 -8.62 -14.63
CA ASP A 39 -1.17 -9.40 -13.65
C ASP A 39 -0.50 -9.39 -12.27
N LEU A 40 0.83 -9.52 -12.21
CA LEU A 40 1.59 -9.43 -10.97
C LEU A 40 1.47 -8.04 -10.34
N ILE A 41 1.60 -6.98 -11.14
CA ILE A 41 1.48 -5.60 -10.68
C ILE A 41 0.10 -5.35 -10.08
N LYS A 42 -0.94 -5.86 -10.76
CA LYS A 42 -2.32 -5.78 -10.27
C LYS A 42 -2.49 -6.54 -8.95
N LYS A 43 -1.94 -7.74 -8.83
CA LYS A 43 -1.96 -8.52 -7.58
C LYS A 43 -1.30 -7.78 -6.42
N VAL A 44 -0.10 -7.23 -6.64
CA VAL A 44 0.60 -6.43 -5.62
C VAL A 44 -0.24 -5.22 -5.21
N TYR A 45 -0.82 -4.52 -6.18
CA TYR A 45 -1.70 -3.38 -5.90
C TYR A 45 -2.95 -3.78 -5.10
N ASP A 46 -3.61 -4.87 -5.48
CA ASP A 46 -4.81 -5.38 -4.82
C ASP A 46 -4.50 -5.81 -3.37
N GLU A 47 -3.37 -6.48 -3.12
CA GLU A 47 -2.94 -6.84 -1.76
C GLU A 47 -2.67 -5.58 -0.91
N LEU A 48 -1.92 -4.61 -1.43
CA LEU A 48 -1.66 -3.35 -0.70
C LEU A 48 -2.95 -2.56 -0.43
N MET A 49 -3.92 -2.61 -1.34
CA MET A 49 -5.23 -2.01 -1.15
C MET A 49 -6.06 -2.74 -0.09
N MET A 50 -5.99 -4.07 -0.02
CA MET A 50 -6.61 -4.85 1.06
C MET A 50 -5.99 -4.51 2.41
N GLU A 51 -4.66 -4.46 2.50
CA GLU A 51 -3.94 -4.09 3.72
C GLU A 51 -4.29 -2.66 4.17
N LYS A 52 -4.52 -1.75 3.22
CA LYS A 52 -5.05 -0.42 3.49
C LYS A 52 -6.49 -0.44 4.01
N HIS A 53 -7.34 -1.28 3.43
CA HIS A 53 -8.71 -1.49 3.91
C HIS A 53 -8.75 -2.03 5.35
N PHE A 54 -7.81 -2.91 5.70
CA PHE A 54 -7.64 -3.44 7.06
C PHE A 54 -6.97 -2.45 8.04
N GLY A 55 -6.59 -1.26 7.60
CA GLY A 55 -5.96 -0.24 8.44
C GLY A 55 -4.50 -0.52 8.78
N ARG A 56 -3.86 -1.51 8.14
CA ARG A 56 -2.44 -1.87 8.35
C ARG A 56 -1.51 -0.93 7.61
N ILE A 57 -1.94 -0.45 6.45
CA ILE A 57 -1.28 0.61 5.67
C ILE A 57 -2.19 1.82 5.64
N THR A 58 -1.73 2.94 6.17
CA THR A 58 -2.46 4.22 6.13
C THR A 58 -1.77 5.23 5.22
N ILE A 59 -0.48 5.03 4.94
CA ILE A 59 0.30 5.88 4.05
C ILE A 59 -0.19 5.71 2.59
N PRO A 60 -0.42 6.81 1.84
CA PRO A 60 -0.71 6.71 0.43
C PRO A 60 0.48 6.13 -0.34
N PHE A 61 0.23 5.26 -1.31
CA PHE A 61 1.28 4.61 -2.09
C PHE A 61 0.94 4.62 -3.58
N LYS A 62 1.96 4.43 -4.43
CA LYS A 62 1.85 4.20 -5.86
C LYS A 62 2.72 3.01 -6.24
N VAL A 63 2.15 2.06 -6.96
CA VAL A 63 2.88 0.93 -7.53
C VAL A 63 3.34 1.31 -8.94
N LYS A 64 4.62 1.13 -9.23
CA LYS A 64 5.23 1.34 -10.54
C LYS A 64 5.92 0.08 -11.02
N ASN A 65 5.87 -0.11 -12.33
CA ASN A 65 6.69 -1.08 -13.02
C ASN A 65 7.96 -0.38 -13.52
N HIS A 66 9.12 -0.94 -13.21
CA HIS A 66 10.39 -0.51 -13.78
C HIS A 66 10.83 -1.52 -14.84
N ASP A 67 10.47 -1.26 -16.09
CA ASP A 67 10.91 -2.00 -17.29
C ASP A 67 10.81 -3.54 -17.19
N ASN A 68 9.83 -4.07 -16.46
CA ASN A 68 9.67 -5.50 -16.13
C ASN A 68 10.84 -6.13 -15.34
N GLU A 69 11.71 -5.32 -14.75
CA GLU A 69 12.82 -5.78 -13.90
C GLU A 69 12.40 -5.91 -12.44
N TYR A 70 11.67 -4.90 -11.92
CA TYR A 70 11.16 -4.91 -10.55
C TYR A 70 9.92 -4.04 -10.39
N ILE A 71 9.17 -4.32 -9.31
CA ILE A 71 8.06 -3.48 -8.86
C ILE A 71 8.57 -2.49 -7.82
N GLU A 72 8.33 -1.21 -8.06
CA GLU A 72 8.65 -0.13 -7.13
C GLU A 72 7.36 0.37 -6.46
N VAL A 73 7.37 0.50 -5.14
CA VAL A 73 6.26 1.13 -4.41
C VAL A 73 6.73 2.46 -3.85
N LEU A 74 6.20 3.54 -4.40
CA LEU A 74 6.48 4.90 -3.96
C LEU A 74 5.47 5.29 -2.88
N LEU A 75 5.97 5.59 -1.69
CA LEU A 75 5.15 6.09 -0.58
C LEU A 75 5.04 7.61 -0.69
N ASP A 76 3.82 8.14 -0.74
CA ASP A 76 3.60 9.59 -0.74
C ASP A 76 3.76 10.11 0.69
N THR A 77 4.86 10.83 0.92
CA THR A 77 5.22 11.33 2.25
C THR A 77 4.68 12.73 2.54
N ARG A 78 3.88 13.33 1.62
CA ARG A 78 3.34 14.68 1.81
C ARG A 78 2.03 14.61 2.60
N VAL A 79 2.14 14.88 3.89
CA VAL A 79 1.04 15.34 4.75
C VAL A 79 1.50 16.57 5.49
#